data_AF-A0A7J6MDI5-F1
#
_entry.id   AF-A0A7J6MDI5-F1
#
_cell.length_a   1.000
_cell.length_b   1.000
_cell.length_c   1.000
_cell.angle_alpha   90.00
_cell.angle_beta   90.00
_cell.angle_gamma   90.00
#
_symmetry.space_group_name_H-M   'P 1'
#
loop_
_entity.id
_entity.type
_entity.pdbx_description
1 polymer ?
#
loop_
_entity_poly.entity_id
_entity_poly.type
_entity_poly.pdbx_seq_one_letter_code
_entity_poly.pdbx_strand_id
1 'polypeptide(L)'
;MDWTPVNWPSQGVASQNTEGEWPSITEGSTAPGTGNTSLGYSIAICERSIIIRHVDSPKETLVLDNRKVGSAHVVEAGQHKDMVLDEVQATAVLGTVVCSCPESPAGTGRGVAASGAYLVLCTDAAHVARLPGGHVIMEVQNTRCIPYRARRYATTTTDQSTRQSAGASSVGQATPGVSQPDDNILPDVIAKRVERLISGGGFYYCRTYDITHGQQWHAEHDEPGIWDTADPLYCWNRAMTINMLGTTSHPFGGVDQWCTPLMQGSVCGPATVARGYQVMLIGRRSCARAGTRYHHRGIDDDGHVANYVETEMLVLREGREIVAAHTQIRGSIPAFWQQEGSTMKLDITRNARLSASAYDKHIQGILDRYGPHGCLFVNLLATGKGQEQRLTDALKDIMEESHFADDGVFSILDFDFHKMVKEQ
;
A
#
# COMPACT_ATOMS: atom_id res chain seq x y z
N MET A 1 9.49 38.06 3.68
CA MET A 1 9.75 36.62 3.52
C MET A 1 10.82 36.27 4.54
N ASP A 2 10.39 36.01 5.77
CA ASP A 2 11.28 35.54 6.83
C ASP A 2 11.57 34.06 6.57
N TRP A 3 12.82 33.76 6.24
CA TRP A 3 13.32 32.40 6.15
C TRP A 3 13.80 31.99 7.54
N THR A 4 12.88 31.54 8.39
CA THR A 4 13.24 30.82 9.61
C THR A 4 13.56 29.36 9.26
N PRO A 5 14.73 28.83 9.64
CA PRO A 5 15.04 27.41 9.46
C PRO A 5 14.06 26.55 10.27
N VAL A 6 13.55 25.49 9.63
CA VAL A 6 12.65 24.51 10.25
C VAL A 6 13.46 23.68 11.24
N ASN A 7 13.05 23.70 12.51
CA ASN A 7 13.67 22.88 13.54
C ASN A 7 13.31 21.42 13.31
N TRP A 8 14.34 20.60 13.18
CA TRP A 8 14.24 19.15 13.10
C TRP A 8 14.18 18.55 14.51
N PRO A 9 13.33 17.56 14.81
CA PRO A 9 13.44 16.81 16.04
C PRO A 9 14.73 15.97 16.01
N SER A 10 15.77 16.46 16.67
CA SER A 10 16.96 15.68 16.96
C SER A 10 16.57 14.48 17.82
N GLN A 11 16.58 13.27 17.29
CA GLN A 11 16.62 12.10 18.16
C GLN A 11 17.98 12.07 18.85
N GLY A 12 17.95 12.26 20.17
CA GLY A 12 19.09 12.06 21.04
C GLY A 12 19.60 10.62 20.88
N VAL A 13 20.80 10.50 20.35
CA VAL A 13 21.57 9.26 20.40
C VAL A 13 21.81 8.95 21.87
N ALA A 14 21.01 8.04 22.44
CA ALA A 14 21.28 7.49 23.76
C ALA A 14 22.45 6.51 23.65
N SER A 15 23.67 7.04 23.73
CA SER A 15 24.86 6.26 24.03
C SER A 15 24.85 5.87 25.50
N GLN A 16 24.59 4.61 25.84
CA GLN A 16 25.04 4.04 27.12
C GLN A 16 25.53 2.61 26.93
N ASN A 17 26.85 2.46 27.00
CA ASN A 17 27.52 1.23 27.39
C ASN A 17 27.18 0.94 28.86
N THR A 18 26.70 -0.26 29.17
CA THR A 18 27.06 -1.00 30.38
C THR A 18 26.82 -2.50 30.19
N GLU A 19 27.77 -3.26 30.70
CA GLU A 19 27.99 -4.70 30.57
C GLU A 19 26.86 -5.58 31.16
N GLY A 20 26.66 -6.75 30.54
CA GLY A 20 25.80 -7.83 31.01
C GLY A 20 25.61 -8.88 29.92
N GLU A 21 26.23 -10.05 30.08
CA GLU A 21 26.45 -11.08 29.06
C GLU A 21 25.18 -11.69 28.42
N TRP A 22 25.31 -11.99 27.13
CA TRP A 22 24.34 -12.71 26.28
C TRP A 22 24.74 -14.19 26.13
N PRO A 23 23.79 -15.15 26.01
CA PRO A 23 24.05 -16.42 25.34
C PRO A 23 23.67 -16.36 23.85
N SER A 24 24.53 -16.96 23.04
CA SER A 24 24.59 -16.98 21.58
C SER A 24 23.51 -17.80 20.88
N ILE A 25 23.04 -17.32 19.71
CA ILE A 25 22.52 -18.17 18.63
C ILE A 25 23.33 -17.88 17.35
N THR A 26 24.22 -18.83 17.06
CA THR A 26 24.92 -19.14 15.79
C THR A 26 25.51 -17.99 14.98
N GLU A 27 26.85 -17.94 15.03
CA GLU A 27 27.76 -17.17 14.18
C GLU A 27 27.48 -17.34 12.68
N GLY A 28 27.08 -16.26 12.01
CA GLY A 28 27.23 -16.08 10.57
C GLY A 28 28.42 -15.17 10.32
N SER A 29 29.47 -15.70 9.67
CA SER A 29 30.73 -15.00 9.44
C SER A 29 30.52 -13.70 8.64
N THR A 30 31.02 -12.58 9.16
CA THR A 30 30.99 -11.28 8.48
C THR A 30 32.24 -11.10 7.60
N ALA A 31 32.05 -11.14 6.28
CA ALA A 31 32.99 -10.55 5.33
C ALA A 31 32.56 -9.08 5.06
N PRO A 32 33.49 -8.12 4.96
CA PRO A 32 33.14 -6.72 4.74
C PRO A 32 32.85 -6.51 3.25
N GLY A 33 31.57 -6.42 2.87
CA GLY A 33 31.24 -6.17 1.46
C GLY A 33 29.83 -6.46 0.98
N THR A 34 28.79 -6.43 1.81
CA THR A 34 27.39 -6.34 1.36
C THR A 34 26.56 -5.72 2.49
N GLY A 35 25.87 -4.60 2.22
CA GLY A 35 25.02 -3.92 3.21
C GLY A 35 23.89 -4.84 3.68
N ASN A 36 24.06 -5.42 4.85
CA ASN A 36 23.10 -6.35 5.43
C ASN A 36 21.89 -5.55 5.93
N THR A 37 20.75 -5.71 5.26
CA THR A 37 19.45 -5.21 5.69
C THR A 37 19.09 -5.89 7.00
N SER A 38 19.19 -5.18 8.12
CA SER A 38 18.84 -5.76 9.42
C SER A 38 17.34 -6.09 9.44
N LEU A 39 17.02 -7.38 9.30
CA LEU A 39 15.70 -7.93 9.58
C LEU A 39 15.33 -7.51 11.01
N GLY A 40 14.42 -6.55 11.14
CA GLY A 40 14.13 -5.89 12.41
C GLY A 40 13.09 -6.62 13.25
N TYR A 41 12.24 -7.44 12.62
CA TYR A 41 11.16 -8.18 13.29
C TYR A 41 11.45 -9.67 13.36
N SER A 42 11.24 -10.24 14.55
CA SER A 42 11.19 -11.67 14.78
C SER A 42 9.78 -12.09 15.13
N ILE A 43 9.18 -12.96 14.32
CA ILE A 43 7.80 -13.42 14.46
C ILE A 43 7.81 -14.89 14.86
N ALA A 44 7.25 -15.22 16.03
CA ALA A 44 7.02 -16.59 16.45
C ALA A 44 5.54 -16.94 16.31
N ILE A 45 5.26 -17.98 15.54
CA ILE A 45 3.90 -18.47 15.28
C ILE A 45 3.62 -19.58 16.27
N CYS A 46 2.64 -19.39 17.14
CA CYS A 46 2.29 -20.33 18.20
C CYS A 46 0.87 -20.89 18.01
N GLU A 47 0.51 -21.92 18.77
CA GLU A 47 -0.79 -22.60 18.60
C GLU A 47 -1.99 -21.65 18.81
N ARG A 48 -1.89 -20.72 19.77
CA ARG A 48 -2.98 -19.79 20.11
C ARG A 48 -2.65 -18.33 19.85
N SER A 49 -1.39 -18.01 19.59
CA SER A 49 -0.93 -16.63 19.47
C SER A 49 0.14 -16.47 18.38
N ILE A 50 0.28 -15.26 17.85
CA ILE A 50 1.41 -14.87 17.02
C ILE A 50 2.15 -13.78 17.79
N ILE A 51 3.42 -14.04 18.09
CA ILE A 51 4.27 -13.14 18.84
C ILE A 51 5.13 -12.36 17.85
N ILE A 52 5.15 -11.04 17.97
CA ILE A 52 5.96 -10.17 17.13
C ILE A 52 6.89 -9.38 18.06
N ARG A 53 8.20 -9.51 17.81
CA ARG A 53 9.26 -8.78 18.50
C ARG A 53 10.01 -7.91 17.52
N HIS A 54 10.56 -6.81 18.01
CA HIS A 54 11.31 -5.88 17.20
C HIS A 54 12.57 -5.40 17.90
N VAL A 55 13.64 -5.18 17.13
CA VAL A 55 14.95 -4.75 17.66
C VAL A 55 14.92 -3.38 18.33
N ASP A 56 14.06 -2.47 17.87
CA ASP A 56 13.97 -1.11 18.41
C ASP A 56 13.11 -1.05 19.70
N SER A 57 12.31 -2.11 19.96
CA SER A 57 11.45 -2.24 21.15
C SER A 57 11.72 -3.54 21.94
N PRO A 58 12.92 -3.73 22.52
CA PRO A 58 13.35 -5.02 23.09
C PRO A 58 12.61 -5.43 24.38
N LYS A 59 11.96 -4.46 25.05
CA LYS A 59 11.23 -4.69 26.30
C LYS A 59 9.75 -5.04 26.08
N GLU A 60 9.26 -4.85 24.86
CA GLU A 60 7.85 -5.02 24.52
C GLU A 60 7.70 -6.11 23.48
N THR A 61 6.49 -6.66 23.39
CA THR A 61 6.17 -7.69 22.43
C THR A 61 4.71 -7.55 22.05
N LEU A 62 4.44 -7.49 20.75
CA LEU A 62 3.08 -7.51 20.22
C LEU A 62 2.58 -8.95 20.15
N VAL A 63 1.40 -9.19 20.73
CA VAL A 63 0.74 -10.50 20.73
C VAL A 63 -0.58 -10.39 19.99
N LEU A 64 -0.71 -11.14 18.90
CA LEU A 64 -1.96 -11.33 18.16
C LEU A 64 -2.62 -12.65 18.59
N ASP A 65 -3.94 -12.69 18.74
CA ASP A 65 -4.66 -13.97 18.91
C ASP A 65 -4.68 -14.70 17.56
N ASN A 66 -4.05 -15.88 17.50
CA ASN A 66 -3.97 -16.68 16.27
C ASN A 66 -5.34 -17.28 15.86
N ARG A 67 -6.35 -17.16 16.72
CA ARG A 67 -7.70 -17.69 16.51
C ARG A 67 -8.73 -16.62 16.19
N LYS A 68 -8.39 -15.34 16.37
CA LYS A 68 -9.31 -14.21 16.18
C LYS A 68 -8.58 -12.99 15.61
N VAL A 69 -8.94 -12.61 14.39
CA VAL A 69 -8.49 -11.36 13.74
C VAL A 69 -8.99 -10.15 14.55
N GLY A 70 -8.19 -9.08 14.59
CA GLY A 70 -8.53 -7.85 15.31
C GLY A 70 -8.37 -7.96 16.83
N SER A 71 -7.56 -8.90 17.31
CA SER A 71 -7.28 -9.09 18.74
C SER A 71 -5.78 -9.00 18.96
N ALA A 72 -5.30 -7.80 19.27
CA ALA A 72 -3.90 -7.47 19.43
C ALA A 72 -3.68 -6.74 20.77
N HIS A 73 -2.57 -7.02 21.45
CA HIS A 73 -2.15 -6.31 22.66
C HIS A 73 -0.63 -6.38 22.83
N VAL A 74 -0.07 -5.38 23.51
CA VAL A 74 1.36 -5.32 23.83
C VAL A 74 1.58 -5.84 25.25
N VAL A 75 2.61 -6.68 25.43
CA VAL A 75 3.04 -7.23 26.73
C VAL A 75 4.54 -7.02 26.93
N GLU A 76 5.01 -7.10 28.18
CA GLU A 76 6.44 -7.11 28.47
C GLU A 76 7.13 -8.37 27.89
N ALA A 77 8.34 -8.18 27.39
CA ALA A 77 9.13 -9.24 26.78
C ALA A 77 9.39 -10.41 27.76
N GLY A 78 9.32 -11.64 27.25
CA GLY A 78 9.53 -12.87 28.04
C GLY A 78 8.25 -13.50 28.60
N GLN A 79 7.09 -12.86 28.46
CA GLN A 79 5.80 -13.41 28.87
C GLN A 79 5.12 -14.18 27.73
N HIS A 80 5.63 -15.36 27.38
CA HIS A 80 4.86 -16.27 26.52
C HIS A 80 5.08 -17.73 26.91
N LYS A 81 3.98 -18.47 27.07
CA LYS A 81 3.95 -19.87 27.52
C LYS A 81 3.37 -20.81 26.47
N ASP A 82 3.10 -20.31 25.27
CA ASP A 82 2.44 -21.08 24.21
C ASP A 82 3.51 -21.68 23.27
N MET A 83 3.20 -22.82 22.67
CA MET A 83 4.19 -23.62 21.95
C MET A 83 4.50 -22.97 20.60
N VAL A 84 5.77 -22.68 20.33
CA VAL A 84 6.23 -22.16 19.04
C VAL A 84 6.19 -23.28 18.00
N LEU A 85 5.50 -23.02 16.89
CA LEU A 85 5.32 -23.93 15.76
C LEU A 85 6.24 -23.59 14.60
N ASP A 86 6.46 -22.30 14.33
CA ASP A 86 7.30 -21.78 13.26
C ASP A 86 7.84 -20.41 13.66
N GLU A 87 8.97 -20.01 13.08
CA GLU A 87 9.58 -18.69 13.27
C GLU A 87 9.90 -18.04 11.92
N VAL A 88 9.60 -16.75 11.82
CA VAL A 88 9.78 -15.98 10.60
C VAL A 88 10.47 -14.67 10.93
N GLN A 89 11.49 -14.32 10.15
CA GLN A 89 12.10 -13.00 10.19
C GLN A 89 11.45 -12.08 9.16
N ALA A 90 11.27 -10.81 9.51
CA ALA A 90 10.70 -9.82 8.62
C ALA A 90 11.37 -8.45 8.78
N THR A 91 11.30 -7.65 7.72
CA THR A 91 11.71 -6.25 7.71
C THR A 91 10.57 -5.31 8.15
N ALA A 92 9.32 -5.70 7.87
CA ALA A 92 8.12 -4.93 8.20
C ALA A 92 6.89 -5.84 8.40
N VAL A 93 5.94 -5.39 9.25
CA VAL A 93 4.62 -5.99 9.43
C VAL A 93 3.60 -5.15 8.66
N LEU A 94 2.95 -5.76 7.66
CA LEU A 94 2.06 -5.02 6.75
C LEU A 94 0.59 -5.06 7.19
N GLY A 95 0.20 -5.95 8.10
CA GLY A 95 -1.18 -6.08 8.61
C GLY A 95 -1.84 -7.39 8.18
N THR A 96 -3.17 -7.46 8.25
CA THR A 96 -3.94 -8.70 8.03
C THR A 96 -4.94 -8.56 6.88
N VAL A 97 -4.91 -9.52 5.95
CA VAL A 97 -5.96 -9.70 4.94
C VAL A 97 -6.94 -10.78 5.38
N VAL A 98 -8.22 -10.48 5.23
CA VAL A 98 -9.31 -11.43 5.41
C VAL A 98 -9.85 -11.78 4.03
N CYS A 99 -9.81 -13.05 3.68
CA CYS A 99 -10.21 -13.59 2.39
C CYS A 99 -11.50 -14.37 2.58
N SER A 100 -12.65 -13.78 2.23
CA SER A 100 -13.95 -14.46 2.23
C SER A 100 -14.36 -14.83 0.81
N CYS A 101 -14.97 -16.01 0.64
CA CYS A 101 -15.70 -16.35 -0.56
C CYS A 101 -17.09 -15.68 -0.54
N PRO A 102 -17.55 -15.04 -1.63
CA PRO A 102 -18.93 -14.59 -1.73
C PRO A 102 -19.86 -15.82 -1.71
N GLU A 103 -20.92 -15.77 -0.89
CA GLU A 103 -21.97 -16.79 -0.89
C GLU A 103 -22.58 -16.91 -2.30
N SER A 104 -22.79 -18.15 -2.76
CA SER A 104 -23.44 -18.40 -4.04
C SER A 104 -24.87 -17.82 -4.02
N PRO A 105 -25.36 -17.17 -5.10
CA PRO A 105 -26.68 -16.55 -5.09
C PRO A 105 -27.76 -17.61 -4.90
N ALA A 106 -28.46 -17.50 -3.77
CA ALA A 106 -29.75 -18.11 -3.41
C ALA A 106 -30.10 -19.46 -4.07
N GLY A 107 -30.05 -20.52 -3.26
CA GLY A 107 -30.93 -21.68 -3.43
C GLY A 107 -30.24 -23.00 -3.70
N THR A 108 -29.38 -23.47 -2.78
CA THR A 108 -29.32 -24.88 -2.35
C THR A 108 -28.20 -25.04 -1.31
N GLY A 109 -28.57 -25.35 -0.06
CA GLY A 109 -27.65 -25.85 0.97
C GLY A 109 -26.83 -24.79 1.71
N ARG A 110 -26.70 -24.98 3.02
CA ARG A 110 -25.76 -24.25 3.91
C ARG A 110 -24.31 -24.56 3.49
N GLY A 111 -23.79 -23.87 2.49
CA GLY A 111 -22.34 -23.79 2.27
C GLY A 111 -21.76 -22.79 3.25
N VAL A 112 -20.95 -23.23 4.21
CA VAL A 112 -20.17 -22.29 5.04
C VAL A 112 -19.16 -21.63 4.10
N ALA A 113 -19.27 -20.32 3.88
CA ALA A 113 -18.28 -19.58 3.11
C ALA A 113 -16.88 -19.85 3.67
N ALA A 114 -15.99 -20.42 2.86
CA ALA A 114 -14.60 -20.57 3.24
C ALA A 114 -14.03 -19.16 3.46
N SER A 115 -13.59 -18.88 4.68
CA SER A 115 -12.98 -17.61 5.07
C SER A 115 -11.63 -17.91 5.71
N GLY A 116 -10.58 -17.35 5.13
CA GLY A 116 -9.21 -17.43 5.65
C GLY A 116 -8.72 -16.05 6.04
N ALA A 117 -7.84 -15.98 7.04
CA ALA A 117 -7.15 -14.75 7.39
C ALA A 117 -5.65 -14.99 7.40
N TYR A 118 -4.89 -14.00 6.93
CA TYR A 118 -3.44 -14.11 6.78
C TYR A 118 -2.77 -12.83 7.27
N LEU A 119 -1.79 -12.99 8.16
CA LEU A 119 -0.87 -11.93 8.54
C LEU A 119 0.14 -11.76 7.40
N VAL A 120 0.28 -10.54 6.88
CA VAL A 120 1.19 -10.23 5.78
C VAL A 120 2.45 -9.59 6.32
N LEU A 121 3.57 -10.22 6.00
CA LEU A 121 4.90 -9.80 6.42
C LEU A 121 5.74 -9.45 5.20
N CYS A 122 6.55 -8.41 5.30
CA CYS A 122 7.62 -8.14 4.35
C CYS A 122 8.88 -8.86 4.81
N THR A 123 9.21 -9.99 4.19
CA THR A 123 10.35 -10.83 4.59
C THR A 123 11.67 -10.32 4.05
N ASP A 124 11.65 -9.60 2.93
CA ASP A 124 12.85 -9.04 2.31
C ASP A 124 12.53 -7.70 1.63
N ALA A 125 13.46 -6.76 1.74
CA ALA A 125 13.35 -5.42 1.20
C ALA A 125 14.72 -4.86 0.82
N ALA A 126 14.78 -4.05 -0.22
CA ALA A 126 16.01 -3.42 -0.70
C ALA A 126 16.05 -1.94 -0.28
N HIS A 127 17.23 -1.46 0.12
CA HIS A 127 17.45 -0.03 0.36
C HIS A 127 17.45 0.72 -0.98
N VAL A 128 16.53 1.67 -1.17
CA VAL A 128 16.43 2.45 -2.42
C VAL A 128 16.96 3.86 -2.27
N ALA A 129 16.64 4.52 -1.16
CA ALA A 129 17.01 5.91 -0.94
C ALA A 129 17.19 6.23 0.54
N ARG A 130 17.90 7.32 0.82
CA ARG A 130 18.06 7.88 2.15
C ARG A 130 17.62 9.33 2.17
N LEU A 131 16.72 9.66 3.07
CA LEU A 131 16.32 11.05 3.37
C LEU A 131 17.23 11.62 4.47
N PRO A 132 17.26 12.95 4.65
CA PRO A 132 17.88 13.59 5.81
C PRO A 132 17.49 12.95 7.15
N GLY A 133 18.34 13.11 8.17
CA GLY A 133 18.13 12.43 9.46
C GLY A 133 18.45 10.94 9.45
N GLY A 134 18.88 10.40 8.29
CA GLY A 134 19.28 9.00 8.17
C GLY A 134 18.13 8.05 7.88
N HIS A 135 16.92 8.56 7.61
CA HIS A 135 15.75 7.76 7.29
C HIS A 135 15.95 6.99 6.00
N VAL A 136 15.69 5.69 6.05
CA VAL A 136 15.90 4.78 4.94
C VAL A 136 14.58 4.40 4.31
N ILE A 137 14.46 4.66 3.01
CA ILE A 137 13.33 4.19 2.20
C ILE A 137 13.69 2.80 1.65
N MET A 138 12.84 1.84 1.96
CA MET A 138 12.96 0.45 1.56
C MET A 138 11.93 0.13 0.49
N GLU A 139 12.30 -0.61 -0.55
CA GLU A 139 11.37 -1.23 -1.50
C GLU A 139 11.15 -2.69 -1.15
N VAL A 140 9.90 -3.13 -1.11
CA VAL A 140 9.53 -4.51 -0.82
C VAL A 140 9.99 -5.44 -1.95
N GLN A 141 10.75 -6.47 -1.60
CA GLN A 141 11.24 -7.50 -2.55
C GLN A 141 10.46 -8.80 -2.41
N ASN A 142 10.18 -9.21 -1.17
CA ASN A 142 9.44 -10.44 -0.91
C ASN A 142 8.50 -10.29 0.28
N THR A 143 7.28 -10.78 0.11
CA THR A 143 6.27 -10.86 1.18
C THR A 143 5.84 -12.29 1.42
N ARG A 144 5.39 -12.55 2.65
CA ARG A 144 4.86 -13.85 3.07
C ARG A 144 3.55 -13.65 3.83
N CYS A 145 2.53 -14.40 3.43
CA CYS A 145 1.24 -14.49 4.09
C CYS A 145 1.26 -15.69 5.05
N ILE A 146 1.15 -15.39 6.34
CA ILE A 146 1.09 -16.40 7.40
C ILE A 146 -0.38 -16.64 7.77
N PRO A 147 -0.92 -17.85 7.58
CA PRO A 147 -2.31 -18.13 7.92
C PRO A 147 -2.54 -18.03 9.43
N TYR A 148 -3.63 -17.38 9.82
CA TYR A 148 -4.17 -17.52 11.16
C TYR A 148 -4.63 -18.98 11.34
N ARG A 149 -4.25 -19.61 12.45
CA ARG A 149 -4.39 -21.06 12.70
C ARG A 149 -3.63 -21.91 11.68
N ALA A 150 -2.29 -21.89 11.75
CA ALA A 150 -1.42 -22.78 10.98
C ALA A 150 -1.98 -24.22 11.01
N ARG A 151 -2.41 -24.73 9.84
CA ARG A 151 -2.98 -26.07 9.70
C ARG A 151 -1.91 -27.06 10.16
N ARG A 152 -2.23 -27.97 11.10
CA ARG A 152 -1.41 -29.15 11.32
C ARG A 152 -1.39 -29.94 10.01
N TYR A 153 -0.36 -29.79 9.19
CA TYR A 153 -0.08 -30.75 8.12
C TYR A 153 0.31 -32.05 8.82
N ALA A 154 -0.69 -32.92 9.05
CA ALA A 154 -0.42 -34.30 9.40
C ALA A 154 0.24 -34.94 8.18
N THR A 155 1.55 -35.16 8.27
CA THR A 155 2.31 -36.01 7.37
C THR A 155 1.81 -37.44 7.60
N THR A 156 0.92 -37.92 6.75
CA THR A 156 0.68 -39.36 6.61
C THR A 156 0.62 -39.72 5.14
N THR A 157 1.80 -39.70 4.52
CA THR A 157 2.05 -40.52 3.34
C THR A 157 2.09 -41.97 3.81
N THR A 158 0.93 -42.63 3.84
CA THR A 158 0.87 -44.09 3.86
C THR A 158 0.64 -44.55 2.44
N ASP A 159 1.75 -44.83 1.76
CA ASP A 159 1.83 -45.85 0.72
C ASP A 159 1.18 -47.13 1.25
N GLN A 160 0.06 -47.53 0.64
CA GLN A 160 -0.34 -48.94 0.64
C GLN A 160 -0.75 -49.35 -0.77
N SER A 161 0.24 -49.92 -1.45
CA SER A 161 0.04 -50.92 -2.49
C SER A 161 -0.90 -52.02 -2.01
N THR A 162 -2.00 -52.28 -2.71
CA THR A 162 -2.58 -53.63 -2.76
C THR A 162 -3.12 -53.91 -4.16
N ARG A 163 -2.68 -55.06 -4.71
CA ARG A 163 -3.02 -55.58 -6.03
C ARG A 163 -4.42 -56.21 -6.05
N GLN A 164 -5.11 -55.97 -7.17
CA GLN A 164 -6.00 -56.85 -7.95
C GLN A 164 -7.17 -57.59 -7.29
N SER A 165 -8.37 -57.35 -7.82
CA SER A 165 -9.20 -58.43 -8.39
C SER A 165 -10.09 -57.90 -9.51
N ALA A 166 -10.09 -58.63 -10.63
CA ALA A 166 -10.82 -58.34 -11.85
C ALA A 166 -12.34 -58.54 -11.70
N GLY A 167 -13.10 -57.64 -12.33
CA GLY A 167 -14.54 -57.79 -12.58
C GLY A 167 -14.91 -56.89 -13.75
N ALA A 168 -15.05 -57.46 -14.94
CA ALA A 168 -15.42 -56.74 -16.14
C ALA A 168 -16.91 -56.41 -16.14
N SER A 169 -17.28 -55.16 -16.43
CA SER A 169 -18.61 -54.77 -16.95
C SER A 169 -18.65 -53.31 -17.42
N SER A 170 -19.14 -53.15 -18.65
CA SER A 170 -19.74 -51.95 -19.29
C SER A 170 -18.90 -50.68 -19.50
N VAL A 171 -18.57 -50.46 -20.77
CA VAL A 171 -18.15 -49.18 -21.34
C VAL A 171 -19.33 -48.20 -21.27
N GLY A 172 -19.24 -47.22 -20.37
CA GLY A 172 -20.03 -46.00 -20.39
C GLY A 172 -19.06 -44.82 -20.46
N GLN A 173 -19.10 -44.06 -21.56
CA GLN A 173 -18.35 -42.82 -21.70
C GLN A 173 -18.81 -41.81 -20.64
N ALA A 174 -17.99 -41.61 -19.60
CA ALA A 174 -18.10 -40.46 -18.72
C ALA A 174 -17.31 -39.31 -19.34
N THR A 175 -17.99 -38.21 -19.62
CA THR A 175 -17.39 -36.89 -19.87
C THR A 175 -16.46 -36.53 -18.70
N PRO A 176 -15.28 -35.92 -18.92
CA PRO A 176 -14.43 -35.48 -17.83
C PRO A 176 -15.14 -34.34 -17.09
N GLY A 177 -15.69 -34.66 -15.92
CA GLY A 177 -16.19 -33.67 -14.99
C GLY A 177 -15.01 -32.79 -14.57
N VAL A 178 -15.10 -31.50 -14.87
CA VAL A 178 -14.26 -30.48 -14.25
C VAL A 178 -14.51 -30.58 -12.75
N SER A 179 -13.53 -31.12 -12.01
CA SER A 179 -13.53 -31.07 -10.55
C SER A 179 -13.71 -29.60 -10.15
N GLN A 180 -14.79 -29.29 -9.45
CA GLN A 180 -14.93 -27.97 -8.85
C GLN A 180 -13.71 -27.72 -7.96
N PRO A 181 -13.07 -26.54 -8.04
CA PRO A 181 -11.96 -26.23 -7.14
C PRO A 181 -12.50 -26.28 -5.72
N ASP A 182 -11.83 -27.03 -4.83
CA ASP A 182 -12.15 -27.04 -3.40
C ASP A 182 -12.29 -25.60 -2.91
N ASP A 183 -13.43 -25.25 -2.29
CA ASP A 183 -13.69 -23.89 -1.78
C ASP A 183 -12.62 -23.41 -0.78
N ASN A 184 -11.88 -24.35 -0.16
CA ASN A 184 -10.73 -24.09 0.71
C ASN A 184 -9.45 -23.64 -0.01
N ILE A 185 -9.33 -23.82 -1.34
CA ILE A 185 -8.17 -23.39 -2.13
C ILE A 185 -8.24 -21.88 -2.39
N LEU A 186 -9.44 -21.29 -2.40
CA LEU A 186 -9.62 -19.91 -2.83
C LEU A 186 -8.96 -18.88 -1.88
N PRO A 187 -9.07 -18.99 -0.53
CA PRO A 187 -8.37 -18.09 0.39
C PRO A 187 -6.84 -18.14 0.24
N ASP A 188 -6.24 -19.34 0.12
CA ASP A 188 -4.80 -19.51 -0.11
C ASP A 188 -4.37 -18.92 -1.46
N VAL A 189 -5.21 -19.05 -2.49
CA VAL A 189 -4.97 -18.43 -3.80
C VAL A 189 -5.01 -16.91 -3.71
N ILE A 190 -5.93 -16.33 -2.93
CA ILE A 190 -5.99 -14.88 -2.70
C ILE A 190 -4.76 -14.42 -1.93
N ALA A 191 -4.37 -15.11 -0.86
CA ALA A 191 -3.15 -14.81 -0.10
C ALA A 191 -1.90 -14.81 -0.99
N LYS A 192 -1.75 -15.82 -1.86
CA LYS A 192 -0.66 -15.88 -2.85
C LYS A 192 -0.74 -14.79 -3.94
N ARG A 193 -1.92 -14.23 -4.21
CA ARG A 193 -2.06 -13.07 -5.11
C ARG A 193 -1.64 -11.78 -4.41
N VAL A 194 -1.94 -11.64 -3.13
CA VAL A 194 -1.47 -10.51 -2.30
C VAL A 194 0.06 -10.54 -2.22
N GLU A 195 0.67 -11.71 -1.97
CA GLU A 195 2.12 -11.86 -1.96
C GLU A 195 2.74 -11.40 -3.28
N ARG A 196 2.21 -11.90 -4.41
CA ARG A 196 2.70 -11.54 -5.75
C ARG A 196 2.48 -10.08 -6.10
N LEU A 197 1.39 -9.46 -5.63
CA LEU A 197 1.11 -8.05 -5.87
C LEU A 197 2.14 -7.18 -5.17
N ILE A 198 2.35 -7.39 -3.87
CA ILE A 198 3.23 -6.55 -3.06
C ILE A 198 4.71 -6.82 -3.39
N SER A 199 5.07 -8.07 -3.65
CA SER A 199 6.43 -8.45 -4.08
C SER A 199 6.70 -8.15 -5.57
N GLY A 200 5.70 -7.67 -6.31
CA GLY A 200 5.82 -7.34 -7.74
C GLY A 200 6.58 -6.04 -8.03
N GLY A 201 7.10 -5.36 -7.00
CA GLY A 201 7.79 -4.08 -7.08
C GLY A 201 6.85 -2.88 -6.97
N GLY A 202 7.45 -1.70 -6.75
CA GLY A 202 6.70 -0.45 -6.66
C GLY A 202 5.92 -0.24 -5.36
N PHE A 203 6.29 -0.96 -4.30
CA PHE A 203 5.82 -0.75 -2.93
C PHE A 203 7.00 -0.38 -2.02
N TYR A 204 6.85 0.71 -1.28
CA TYR A 204 7.91 1.28 -0.47
C TYR A 204 7.42 1.58 0.94
N TYR A 205 8.34 1.58 1.89
CA TYR A 205 8.09 2.01 3.24
C TYR A 205 9.32 2.68 3.85
N CYS A 206 9.12 3.48 4.88
CA CYS A 206 10.15 3.93 5.79
C CYS A 206 9.59 3.81 7.21
N ARG A 207 10.35 3.20 8.13
CA ARG A 207 9.87 3.01 9.52
C ARG A 207 9.99 4.27 10.38
N THR A 208 10.85 5.19 9.98
CA THR A 208 11.26 6.34 10.80
C THR A 208 10.83 7.68 10.20
N TYR A 209 10.18 7.66 9.04
CA TYR A 209 9.67 8.85 8.35
C TYR A 209 8.42 8.47 7.57
N ASP A 210 7.37 9.28 7.63
CA ASP A 210 6.16 9.00 6.86
C ASP A 210 6.31 9.46 5.40
N ILE A 211 6.47 8.50 4.51
CA ILE A 211 6.56 8.73 3.06
C ILE A 211 5.19 8.82 2.39
N THR A 212 4.08 8.65 3.13
CA THR A 212 2.71 8.81 2.59
C THR A 212 2.30 10.27 2.47
N HIS A 213 2.90 11.16 3.26
CA HIS A 213 2.77 12.62 3.14
C HIS A 213 3.93 13.27 2.38
N GLY A 214 3.66 14.48 1.85
CA GLY A 214 4.67 15.35 1.26
C GLY A 214 5.38 16.23 2.29
N GLN A 215 6.51 16.83 1.90
CA GLN A 215 7.33 17.69 2.74
C GLN A 215 6.58 18.92 3.28
N GLN A 216 5.63 19.46 2.52
CA GLN A 216 4.82 20.58 3.00
C GLN A 216 3.99 20.19 4.23
N TRP A 217 3.35 19.02 4.19
CA TRP A 217 2.58 18.51 5.33
C TRP A 217 3.47 18.34 6.57
N HIS A 218 4.67 17.76 6.39
CA HIS A 218 5.68 17.61 7.46
C HIS A 218 6.21 18.94 8.01
N ALA A 219 6.20 20.01 7.21
CA ALA A 219 6.59 21.33 7.67
C ALA A 219 5.47 22.03 8.47
N GLU A 220 4.21 21.68 8.21
CA GLU A 220 3.02 22.26 8.84
C GLU A 220 2.57 21.47 10.08
N HIS A 221 2.95 20.19 10.18
CA HIS A 221 2.56 19.28 11.25
C HIS A 221 3.81 18.75 11.97
N ASP A 222 3.94 19.06 13.27
CA ASP A 222 4.97 18.52 14.15
C ASP A 222 4.43 17.33 14.95
N GLU A 223 3.85 16.36 14.25
CA GLU A 223 3.24 15.18 14.86
C GLU A 223 4.28 14.05 14.97
N PRO A 224 4.52 13.50 16.19
CA PRO A 224 5.58 12.51 16.40
C PRO A 224 5.25 11.11 15.87
N GLY A 225 3.98 10.84 15.54
CA GLY A 225 3.51 9.52 15.13
C GLY A 225 3.49 9.35 13.61
N ILE A 226 4.05 8.25 13.10
CA ILE A 226 4.09 7.90 11.67
C ILE A 226 2.85 7.10 11.26
N TRP A 227 2.34 6.28 12.16
CA TRP A 227 1.41 5.20 11.84
C TRP A 227 -0.05 5.63 11.95
N ASP A 228 -0.30 6.50 12.92
CA ASP A 228 -1.55 7.16 13.23
C ASP A 228 -1.86 8.31 12.27
N THR A 229 -0.83 9.02 11.82
CA THR A 229 -0.96 10.18 10.93
C THR A 229 -0.82 9.85 9.45
N ALA A 230 -0.45 8.60 9.11
CA ALA A 230 -0.26 8.15 7.74
C ALA A 230 -1.45 8.53 6.85
N ASP A 231 -1.14 9.09 5.69
CA ASP A 231 -2.13 9.59 4.75
C ASP A 231 -3.06 8.46 4.29
N PRO A 232 -4.37 8.52 4.59
CA PRO A 232 -5.30 7.49 4.17
C PRO A 232 -5.41 7.34 2.64
N LEU A 233 -5.08 8.39 1.88
CA LEU A 233 -5.10 8.36 0.41
C LEU A 233 -3.93 7.56 -0.18
N TYR A 234 -2.79 7.52 0.51
CA TYR A 234 -1.54 6.91 0.01
C TYR A 234 -1.03 5.73 0.84
N CYS A 235 -1.67 5.41 1.98
CA CYS A 235 -1.38 4.24 2.80
C CYS A 235 -2.14 2.99 2.29
N TRP A 236 -1.49 2.19 1.45
CA TRP A 236 -2.10 1.05 0.74
C TRP A 236 -2.50 -0.12 1.64
N ASN A 237 -1.82 -0.28 2.78
CA ASN A 237 -2.11 -1.33 3.73
C ASN A 237 -2.97 -0.88 4.91
N ARG A 238 -3.54 0.34 4.89
CA ARG A 238 -4.33 0.88 6.01
C ARG A 238 -5.46 -0.07 6.45
N ALA A 239 -6.22 -0.61 5.50
CA ALA A 239 -7.28 -1.57 5.79
C ALA A 239 -6.74 -2.88 6.41
N MET A 240 -5.54 -3.32 5.99
CA MET A 240 -4.88 -4.50 6.55
C MET A 240 -4.49 -4.25 8.00
N THR A 241 -3.97 -3.06 8.30
CA THR A 241 -3.62 -2.64 9.65
C THR A 241 -4.86 -2.60 10.56
N ILE A 242 -5.95 -2.02 10.09
CA ILE A 242 -7.23 -1.98 10.81
C ILE A 242 -7.75 -3.39 11.11
N ASN A 243 -7.71 -4.30 10.12
CA ASN A 243 -8.11 -5.69 10.33
C ASN A 243 -7.23 -6.38 11.40
N MET A 244 -5.92 -6.16 11.37
CA MET A 244 -4.99 -6.78 12.31
C MET A 244 -5.25 -6.30 13.75
N LEU A 245 -5.45 -5.00 13.92
CA LEU A 245 -5.60 -4.34 15.22
C LEU A 245 -7.03 -4.36 15.77
N GLY A 246 -8.03 -4.55 14.90
CA GLY A 246 -9.44 -4.66 15.27
C GLY A 246 -10.10 -3.34 15.65
N THR A 247 -9.49 -2.22 15.29
CA THR A 247 -9.93 -0.88 15.66
C THR A 247 -9.52 0.15 14.63
N THR A 248 -10.36 1.17 14.46
CA THR A 248 -10.08 2.37 13.65
C THR A 248 -9.61 3.55 14.51
N SER A 249 -9.73 3.42 15.83
CA SER A 249 -9.47 4.46 16.82
C SER A 249 -8.45 3.92 17.82
N HIS A 250 -7.39 4.69 18.08
CA HIS A 250 -6.32 4.36 19.02
C HIS A 250 -6.89 3.71 20.30
N PRO A 251 -6.68 2.41 20.53
CA PRO A 251 -6.63 1.93 21.88
C PRO A 251 -5.31 2.47 22.41
N PHE A 252 -5.37 3.29 23.46
CA PHE A 252 -4.26 3.51 24.38
C PHE A 252 -3.34 2.27 24.42
N GLY A 253 -2.10 2.36 23.91
CA GLY A 253 -1.15 1.24 23.98
C GLY A 253 -0.12 1.05 22.86
N GLY A 254 0.04 1.96 21.88
CA GLY A 254 1.16 1.92 20.92
C GLY A 254 1.21 0.68 20.04
N VAL A 255 0.08 0.03 19.77
CA VAL A 255 0.02 -1.23 18.99
C VAL A 255 0.26 -0.97 17.49
N ASP A 256 -0.13 0.21 17.02
CA ASP A 256 0.09 0.72 15.67
C ASP A 256 1.58 0.92 15.33
N GLN A 257 2.42 1.21 16.33
CA GLN A 257 3.89 1.33 16.17
C GLN A 257 4.56 0.07 15.59
N TRP A 258 3.90 -1.07 15.74
CA TRP A 258 4.37 -2.36 15.23
C TRP A 258 4.07 -2.56 13.74
N CYS A 259 3.19 -1.74 13.19
CA CYS A 259 2.78 -1.78 11.79
C CYS A 259 3.70 -0.88 10.96
N THR A 260 3.71 -1.05 9.64
CA THR A 260 4.52 -0.21 8.77
C THR A 260 3.65 0.31 7.63
N PRO A 261 3.43 1.65 7.51
CA PRO A 261 2.65 2.21 6.40
C PRO A 261 3.34 1.90 5.08
N LEU A 262 2.55 1.45 4.12
CA LEU A 262 3.03 0.99 2.82
C LEU A 262 2.54 1.96 1.74
N MET A 263 3.46 2.56 1.01
CA MET A 263 3.19 3.44 -0.12
C MET A 263 3.36 2.66 -1.42
N GLN A 264 2.43 2.78 -2.36
CA GLN A 264 2.63 2.32 -3.73
C GLN A 264 3.04 3.49 -4.62
N GLY A 265 4.02 3.29 -5.50
CA GLY A 265 4.40 4.29 -6.49
C GLY A 265 5.84 4.13 -6.96
N SER A 266 6.68 5.14 -6.79
CA SER A 266 8.07 5.12 -7.24
C SER A 266 8.97 5.99 -6.39
N VAL A 267 10.22 5.59 -6.19
CA VAL A 267 11.26 6.42 -5.57
C VAL A 267 12.47 6.43 -6.50
N CYS A 268 12.93 7.62 -6.86
CA CYS A 268 14.06 7.81 -7.76
C CYS A 268 15.04 8.84 -7.19
N GLY A 269 16.32 8.49 -7.15
CA GLY A 269 17.39 9.33 -6.61
C GLY A 269 17.83 8.93 -5.19
N PRO A 270 18.60 9.79 -4.51
CA PRO A 270 18.94 11.15 -4.93
C PRO A 270 19.99 11.18 -6.06
N ALA A 271 19.80 12.03 -7.05
CA ALA A 271 20.76 12.29 -8.14
C ALA A 271 21.43 13.65 -7.95
N THR A 272 22.75 13.73 -8.10
CA THR A 272 23.48 15.01 -7.97
C THR A 272 23.23 15.89 -9.19
N VAL A 273 22.66 17.07 -8.99
CA VAL A 273 22.32 18.02 -10.08
C VAL A 273 23.28 19.20 -10.16
N ALA A 274 23.87 19.61 -9.03
CA ALA A 274 24.84 20.67 -8.94
C ALA A 274 25.77 20.44 -7.74
N ARG A 275 26.83 21.25 -7.59
CA ARG A 275 27.75 21.12 -6.46
C ARG A 275 26.99 21.30 -5.13
N GLY A 276 26.92 20.22 -4.35
CA GLY A 276 26.25 20.19 -3.06
C GLY A 276 24.73 20.06 -3.11
N TYR A 277 24.12 19.90 -4.30
CA TYR A 277 22.67 19.75 -4.45
C TYR A 277 22.30 18.45 -5.16
N GLN A 278 21.34 17.74 -4.59
CA GLN A 278 20.78 16.52 -5.14
C GLN A 278 19.27 16.66 -5.30
N VAL A 279 18.68 15.89 -6.23
CA VAL A 279 17.25 15.83 -6.44
C VAL A 279 16.77 14.40 -6.24
N MET A 280 15.67 14.25 -5.50
CA MET A 280 14.95 13.00 -5.33
C MET A 280 13.51 13.19 -5.80
N LEU A 281 12.95 12.17 -6.44
CA LEU A 281 11.55 12.13 -6.85
C LEU A 281 10.83 11.01 -6.08
N ILE A 282 9.73 11.35 -5.42
CA ILE A 282 8.83 10.40 -4.76
C ILE A 282 7.48 10.50 -5.45
N GLY A 283 7.03 9.40 -6.05
CA GLY A 283 5.70 9.25 -6.62
C GLY A 283 4.83 8.40 -5.72
N ARG A 284 3.66 8.92 -5.32
CA ARG A 284 2.67 8.28 -4.45
C ARG A 284 1.40 8.03 -5.24
N ARG A 285 0.97 6.78 -5.39
CA ARG A 285 -0.29 6.45 -6.06
C ARG A 285 -1.39 6.29 -5.03
N SER A 286 -2.53 6.92 -5.28
CA SER A 286 -3.70 6.81 -4.42
C SER A 286 -4.26 5.38 -4.37
N CYS A 287 -4.71 4.95 -3.19
CA CYS A 287 -5.43 3.70 -2.97
C CYS A 287 -6.96 3.85 -3.08
N ALA A 288 -7.52 5.07 -2.97
CA ALA A 288 -8.97 5.31 -2.87
C ALA A 288 -9.76 4.84 -4.11
N ARG A 289 -9.17 4.98 -5.30
CA ARG A 289 -9.72 4.46 -6.56
C ARG A 289 -8.71 3.59 -7.31
N ALA A 290 -8.09 2.67 -6.59
CA ALA A 290 -7.18 1.68 -7.17
C ALA A 290 -7.94 0.70 -8.08
N GLY A 291 -7.30 0.30 -9.19
CA GLY A 291 -7.91 -0.61 -10.15
C GLY A 291 -7.15 -0.69 -11.47
N THR A 292 -7.50 -1.67 -12.30
CA THR A 292 -6.88 -1.81 -13.63
C THR A 292 -7.41 -0.73 -14.58
N ARG A 293 -6.53 -0.25 -15.47
CA ARG A 293 -6.78 0.88 -16.39
C ARG A 293 -8.03 0.72 -17.27
N TYR A 294 -8.50 -0.50 -17.52
CA TYR A 294 -9.69 -0.76 -18.34
C TYR A 294 -10.98 -0.91 -17.53
N HIS A 295 -10.88 -1.08 -16.21
CA HIS A 295 -12.03 -1.29 -15.33
C HIS A 295 -12.34 -0.05 -14.47
N HIS A 296 -11.34 0.78 -14.21
CA HIS A 296 -11.47 1.96 -13.35
C HIS A 296 -10.90 3.19 -14.06
N ARG A 297 -11.81 4.00 -14.61
CA ARG A 297 -11.53 5.31 -15.21
C ARG A 297 -12.49 6.35 -14.64
N GLY A 298 -12.13 7.61 -14.84
CA GLY A 298 -12.92 8.74 -14.37
C GLY A 298 -12.99 8.84 -12.86
N ILE A 299 -14.00 9.57 -12.41
CA ILE A 299 -14.32 9.85 -11.01
C ILE A 299 -15.33 8.83 -10.46
N ASP A 300 -15.36 8.66 -9.14
CA ASP A 300 -16.45 7.99 -8.42
C ASP A 300 -17.33 8.98 -7.65
N ASP A 301 -18.38 8.48 -6.99
CA ASP A 301 -19.35 9.30 -6.24
C ASP A 301 -18.75 10.03 -5.02
N ASP A 302 -17.58 9.59 -4.55
CA ASP A 302 -16.87 10.19 -3.42
C ASP A 302 -15.84 11.24 -3.87
N GLY A 303 -15.69 11.46 -5.18
CA GLY A 303 -14.76 12.44 -5.73
C GLY A 303 -13.34 11.91 -5.95
N HIS A 304 -13.12 10.59 -5.84
CA HIS A 304 -11.82 10.01 -6.13
C HIS A 304 -11.69 9.73 -7.64
N VAL A 305 -10.60 10.18 -8.23
CA VAL A 305 -10.30 9.90 -9.64
C VAL A 305 -9.36 8.70 -9.77
N ALA A 306 -9.58 7.88 -10.79
CA ALA A 306 -8.71 6.74 -11.04
C ALA A 306 -7.28 7.18 -11.42
N ASN A 307 -6.28 6.36 -11.07
CA ASN A 307 -4.87 6.62 -11.34
C ASN A 307 -4.38 7.99 -10.82
N TYR A 308 -4.93 8.45 -9.70
CA TYR A 308 -4.43 9.63 -9.00
C TYR A 308 -3.05 9.36 -8.42
N VAL A 309 -2.09 10.22 -8.76
CA VAL A 309 -0.68 10.14 -8.38
C VAL A 309 -0.21 11.53 -7.99
N GLU A 310 0.47 11.62 -6.86
CA GLU A 310 1.25 12.77 -6.45
C GLU A 310 2.72 12.49 -6.71
N THR A 311 3.42 13.43 -7.34
CA THR A 311 4.87 13.37 -7.58
C THR A 311 5.50 14.55 -6.90
N GLU A 312 6.36 14.27 -5.94
CA GLU A 312 7.10 15.26 -5.18
C GLU A 312 8.58 15.23 -5.56
N MET A 313 9.10 16.39 -5.92
CA MET A 313 10.51 16.63 -6.13
C MET A 313 11.11 17.28 -4.89
N LEU A 314 12.04 16.57 -4.26
CA LEU A 314 12.82 17.07 -3.12
C LEU A 314 14.19 17.54 -3.60
N VAL A 315 14.57 18.75 -3.23
CA VAL A 315 15.92 19.29 -3.43
C VAL A 315 16.67 19.16 -2.11
N LEU A 316 17.74 18.38 -2.13
CA LEU A 316 18.56 18.06 -0.98
C LEU A 316 19.88 18.82 -1.04
N ARG A 317 20.30 19.41 0.07
CA ARG A 317 21.64 19.99 0.23
C ARG A 317 22.55 19.00 0.93
N GLU A 318 23.57 18.52 0.22
CA GLU A 318 24.57 17.55 0.70
C GLU A 318 23.97 16.27 1.34
N GLY A 319 22.73 15.91 1.00
CA GLY A 319 22.00 14.81 1.62
C GLY A 319 21.63 15.03 3.11
N ARG A 320 21.81 16.26 3.63
CA ARG A 320 21.64 16.59 5.04
C ARG A 320 20.34 17.33 5.36
N GLU A 321 19.77 18.00 4.36
CA GLU A 321 18.63 18.90 4.53
C GLU A 321 17.80 18.92 3.24
N ILE A 322 16.47 18.95 3.37
CA ILE A 322 15.55 19.27 2.27
C ILE A 322 15.39 20.79 2.25
N VAL A 323 15.89 21.43 1.20
CA VAL A 323 15.88 22.91 1.07
C VAL A 323 14.74 23.43 0.20
N ALA A 324 14.14 22.55 -0.61
CA ALA A 324 12.94 22.85 -1.38
C ALA A 324 12.18 21.56 -1.70
N ALA A 325 10.86 21.67 -1.81
CA ALA A 325 9.98 20.63 -2.29
C ALA A 325 9.02 21.20 -3.34
N HIS A 326 8.68 20.42 -4.36
CA HIS A 326 7.70 20.79 -5.36
C HIS A 326 6.81 19.59 -5.70
N THR A 327 5.50 19.78 -5.59
CA THR A 327 4.52 18.72 -5.78
C THR A 327 3.70 18.95 -7.04
N GLN A 328 3.53 17.89 -7.83
CA GLN A 328 2.65 17.84 -8.99
C GLN A 328 1.68 16.66 -8.85
N ILE A 329 0.42 16.87 -9.23
CA ILE A 329 -0.59 15.81 -9.22
C ILE A 329 -0.99 15.43 -10.65
N ARG A 330 -1.33 14.16 -10.82
CA ARG A 330 -1.85 13.60 -12.08
C ARG A 330 -2.97 12.64 -11.76
N GLY A 331 -4.10 12.75 -12.47
CA GLY A 331 -5.23 11.85 -12.31
C GLY A 331 -5.95 11.60 -13.63
N SER A 332 -6.93 10.70 -13.60
CA SER A 332 -7.91 10.62 -14.69
C SER A 332 -8.76 11.90 -14.72
N ILE A 333 -9.27 12.24 -15.90
CA ILE A 333 -10.23 13.35 -16.06
C ILE A 333 -11.39 13.15 -15.06
N PRO A 334 -11.73 14.15 -14.22
CA PRO A 334 -12.73 14.06 -13.16
C PRO A 334 -14.17 14.11 -13.72
N ALA A 335 -14.49 13.16 -14.59
CA ALA A 335 -15.80 12.94 -15.17
C ALA A 335 -16.19 11.46 -15.01
N PHE A 336 -17.48 11.14 -15.09
CA PHE A 336 -17.93 9.76 -15.14
C PHE A 336 -17.83 9.22 -16.57
N TRP A 337 -16.83 8.38 -16.83
CA TRP A 337 -16.60 7.81 -18.15
C TRP A 337 -15.96 6.43 -18.08
N GLN A 338 -16.22 5.65 -19.14
CA GLN A 338 -15.70 4.31 -19.32
C GLN A 338 -15.15 4.11 -20.73
N GLN A 339 -14.33 3.08 -20.90
CA GLN A 339 -13.78 2.69 -22.19
C GLN A 339 -13.92 1.17 -22.35
N GLU A 340 -14.82 0.73 -23.23
CA GLU A 340 -15.14 -0.69 -23.39
C GLU A 340 -14.11 -1.43 -24.25
N GLY A 341 -13.28 -2.25 -23.59
CA GLY A 341 -12.45 -3.29 -24.23
C GLY A 341 -11.57 -2.81 -25.39
N SER A 342 -11.30 -3.71 -26.34
CA SER A 342 -10.43 -3.48 -27.52
C SER A 342 -10.98 -2.47 -28.53
N THR A 343 -12.24 -2.04 -28.37
CA THR A 343 -12.90 -1.13 -29.33
C THR A 343 -12.47 0.33 -29.14
N MET A 344 -11.70 0.64 -28.10
CA MET A 344 -11.24 1.98 -27.73
C MET A 344 -12.38 3.00 -27.54
N LYS A 345 -13.66 2.59 -27.58
CA LYS A 345 -14.82 3.48 -27.53
C LYS A 345 -14.99 4.06 -26.13
N LEU A 346 -14.89 5.37 -26.04
CA LEU A 346 -15.15 6.18 -24.87
C LEU A 346 -16.64 6.49 -24.75
N ASP A 347 -17.17 6.28 -23.56
CA ASP A 347 -18.55 6.59 -23.21
C ASP A 347 -18.60 7.42 -21.92
N ILE A 348 -19.32 8.54 -21.97
CA ILE A 348 -19.56 9.41 -20.83
C ILE A 348 -20.85 8.92 -20.18
N THR A 349 -20.76 8.41 -18.96
CA THR A 349 -21.86 7.69 -18.32
C THR A 349 -22.80 8.59 -17.53
N ARG A 350 -22.38 9.83 -17.22
CA ARG A 350 -23.21 10.85 -16.58
C ARG A 350 -22.98 12.23 -17.22
N ASN A 351 -24.04 13.02 -17.32
CA ASN A 351 -23.94 14.40 -17.80
C ASN A 351 -23.32 15.33 -16.74
N ALA A 352 -23.07 16.59 -17.12
CA ALA A 352 -22.42 17.57 -16.26
C ALA A 352 -23.13 17.77 -14.92
N ARG A 353 -24.45 18.00 -14.94
CA ARG A 353 -25.27 18.19 -13.73
C ARG A 353 -25.23 17.01 -12.75
N LEU A 354 -25.19 15.77 -13.24
CA LEU A 354 -25.08 14.57 -12.40
C LEU A 354 -23.63 14.28 -11.94
N SER A 355 -22.65 14.95 -12.54
CA SER A 355 -21.24 14.80 -12.22
C SER A 355 -20.72 15.90 -11.30
N ALA A 356 -21.36 17.08 -11.29
CA ALA A 356 -20.94 18.27 -10.56
C ALA A 356 -20.67 18.01 -9.07
N SER A 357 -21.54 17.27 -8.37
CA SER A 357 -21.33 16.98 -6.95
C SER A 357 -20.07 16.15 -6.67
N ALA A 358 -19.77 15.16 -7.50
CA ALA A 358 -18.54 14.36 -7.36
C ALA A 358 -17.31 15.21 -7.70
N TYR A 359 -17.41 16.02 -8.75
CA TYR A 359 -16.37 16.96 -9.13
C TYR A 359 -16.07 17.98 -8.02
N ASP A 360 -17.10 18.56 -7.40
CA ASP A 360 -16.93 19.50 -6.29
C ASP A 360 -16.22 18.85 -5.09
N LYS A 361 -16.55 17.59 -4.76
CA LYS A 361 -15.81 16.84 -3.73
C LYS A 361 -14.34 16.65 -4.10
N HIS A 362 -14.06 16.33 -5.37
CA HIS A 362 -12.69 16.21 -5.86
C HIS A 362 -11.91 17.51 -5.73
N ILE A 363 -12.53 18.61 -6.14
CA ILE A 363 -11.96 19.95 -6.04
C ILE A 363 -11.72 20.35 -4.58
N GLN A 364 -12.71 20.15 -3.70
CA GLN A 364 -12.55 20.41 -2.27
C GLN A 364 -11.37 19.64 -1.69
N GLY A 365 -11.22 18.35 -2.04
CA GLY A 365 -10.08 17.55 -1.59
C GLY A 365 -8.72 18.06 -2.09
N ILE A 366 -8.64 18.69 -3.26
CA ILE A 366 -7.43 19.36 -3.75
C ILE A 366 -7.18 20.64 -2.93
N LEU A 367 -8.20 21.46 -2.70
CA LEU A 367 -8.07 22.70 -1.94
C LEU A 367 -7.64 22.46 -0.49
N ASP A 368 -8.22 21.45 0.15
CA ASP A 368 -7.90 21.07 1.53
C ASP A 368 -6.45 20.60 1.69
N ARG A 369 -5.88 20.00 0.64
CA ARG A 369 -4.56 19.37 0.69
C ARG A 369 -3.43 20.26 0.19
N TYR A 370 -3.65 20.98 -0.91
CA TYR A 370 -2.60 21.76 -1.58
C TYR A 370 -2.80 23.27 -1.43
N GLY A 371 -3.87 23.68 -0.75
CA GLY A 371 -4.15 25.05 -0.39
C GLY A 371 -5.26 25.71 -1.21
N PRO A 372 -5.74 26.87 -0.75
CA PRO A 372 -6.96 27.50 -1.25
C PRO A 372 -6.82 28.15 -2.62
N HIS A 373 -5.61 28.24 -3.17
CA HIS A 373 -5.35 28.84 -4.47
C HIS A 373 -5.64 27.90 -5.64
N GLY A 374 -6.04 26.66 -5.36
CA GLY A 374 -6.38 25.65 -6.35
C GLY A 374 -5.22 25.25 -7.25
N CYS A 375 -5.51 24.85 -8.50
CA CYS A 375 -4.48 24.37 -9.41
C CYS A 375 -4.79 24.63 -10.89
N LEU A 376 -3.73 24.60 -11.70
CA LEU A 376 -3.83 24.65 -13.16
C LEU A 376 -3.95 23.22 -13.72
N PHE A 377 -5.06 22.91 -14.36
CA PHE A 377 -5.21 21.67 -15.12
C PHE A 377 -4.52 21.78 -16.47
N VAL A 378 -3.45 21.01 -16.65
CA VAL A 378 -2.79 20.88 -17.95
C VAL A 378 -3.42 19.69 -18.69
N ASN A 379 -4.25 19.98 -19.67
CA ASN A 379 -4.95 18.97 -20.48
C ASN A 379 -4.14 18.66 -21.74
N LEU A 380 -3.68 17.41 -21.85
CA LEU A 380 -2.86 16.92 -22.97
C LEU A 380 -3.67 16.13 -24.01
N LEU A 381 -5.00 16.08 -23.85
CA LEU A 381 -5.89 15.37 -24.78
C LEU A 381 -5.86 16.02 -26.17
N ALA A 382 -5.90 15.18 -27.21
CA ALA A 382 -5.84 15.64 -28.59
C ALA A 382 -7.02 16.55 -28.93
N THR A 383 -6.71 17.68 -29.57
CA THR A 383 -7.70 18.68 -29.95
C THR A 383 -8.36 18.33 -31.30
N GLY A 384 -9.64 18.66 -31.48
CA GLY A 384 -10.36 18.51 -32.75
C GLY A 384 -11.50 17.48 -32.72
N LYS A 385 -11.75 16.76 -33.82
CA LYS A 385 -12.87 15.79 -33.89
C LYS A 385 -12.42 14.43 -33.38
N GLY A 386 -12.86 14.02 -32.19
CA GLY A 386 -12.51 12.71 -31.64
C GLY A 386 -13.12 12.43 -30.26
N GLN A 387 -12.83 11.23 -29.75
CA GLN A 387 -13.31 10.80 -28.43
C GLN A 387 -12.63 11.56 -27.28
N GLU A 388 -11.38 11.98 -27.46
CA GLU A 388 -10.63 12.77 -26.47
C GLU A 388 -11.16 14.20 -26.35
N GLN A 389 -11.57 14.82 -27.47
CA GLN A 389 -12.26 16.11 -27.44
C GLN A 389 -13.58 16.01 -26.68
N ARG A 390 -14.39 14.97 -26.92
CA ARG A 390 -15.64 14.77 -26.16
C ARG A 390 -15.41 14.70 -24.66
N LEU A 391 -14.29 14.12 -24.22
CA LEU A 391 -13.93 14.05 -22.80
C LEU A 391 -13.48 15.42 -22.27
N THR A 392 -12.77 16.21 -23.08
CA THR A 392 -12.40 17.59 -22.76
C THR A 392 -13.65 18.48 -22.64
N ASP A 393 -14.58 18.37 -23.59
CA ASP A 393 -15.85 19.11 -23.59
C ASP A 393 -16.67 18.74 -22.35
N ALA A 394 -16.78 17.45 -22.02
CA ALA A 394 -17.47 17.00 -20.81
C ALA A 394 -16.85 17.55 -19.52
N LEU A 395 -15.51 17.64 -19.43
CA LEU A 395 -14.86 18.27 -18.29
C LEU A 395 -15.21 19.75 -18.20
N LYS A 396 -15.19 20.49 -19.31
CA LYS A 396 -15.53 21.91 -19.34
C LYS A 396 -16.99 22.15 -18.95
N ASP A 397 -17.92 21.36 -19.46
CA ASP A 397 -19.33 21.42 -19.06
C ASP A 397 -19.50 21.18 -17.55
N ILE A 398 -18.73 20.24 -16.96
CA ILE A 398 -18.73 19.98 -15.51
C ILE A 398 -18.16 21.17 -14.74
N MET A 399 -17.07 21.78 -15.23
CA MET A 399 -16.45 22.95 -14.61
C MET A 399 -17.40 24.13 -14.57
N GLU A 400 -18.23 24.33 -15.60
CA GLU A 400 -19.25 25.39 -15.64
C GLU A 400 -20.41 25.14 -14.67
N GLU A 401 -20.76 23.88 -14.41
CA GLU A 401 -21.81 23.49 -13.46
C GLU A 401 -21.32 23.39 -12.00
N SER A 402 -20.01 23.49 -11.77
CA SER A 402 -19.39 23.37 -10.45
C SER A 402 -19.65 24.61 -9.59
N HIS A 403 -19.78 24.43 -8.27
CA HIS A 403 -19.83 25.56 -7.34
C HIS A 403 -18.55 26.41 -7.35
N PHE A 404 -17.44 25.86 -7.84
CA PHE A 404 -16.13 26.53 -7.92
C PHE A 404 -15.91 27.26 -9.26
N ALA A 405 -16.91 27.32 -10.14
CA ALA A 405 -16.78 27.91 -11.48
C ALA A 405 -16.31 29.38 -11.45
N ASP A 406 -16.86 30.16 -10.54
CA ASP A 406 -16.61 31.61 -10.44
C ASP A 406 -15.47 31.99 -9.48
N ASP A 407 -14.92 31.02 -8.75
CA ASP A 407 -13.92 31.27 -7.70
C ASP A 407 -12.51 31.54 -8.26
N GLY A 408 -12.28 31.22 -9.54
CA GLY A 408 -10.98 31.41 -10.21
C GLY A 408 -9.86 30.50 -9.68
N VAL A 409 -10.18 29.54 -8.80
CA VAL A 409 -9.25 28.59 -8.19
C VAL A 409 -8.78 27.50 -9.16
N PHE A 410 -9.57 27.20 -10.20
CA PHE A 410 -9.20 26.21 -11.21
C PHE A 410 -9.25 26.83 -12.60
N SER A 411 -8.22 26.54 -13.38
CA SER A 411 -8.16 26.90 -14.79
C SER A 411 -7.66 25.70 -15.59
N ILE A 412 -8.07 25.62 -16.84
CA ILE A 412 -7.64 24.57 -17.77
C ILE A 412 -6.79 25.17 -18.88
N LEU A 413 -5.63 24.57 -19.12
CA LEU A 413 -4.75 24.84 -20.24
C LEU A 413 -4.76 23.63 -21.17
N ASP A 414 -5.41 23.77 -22.32
CA ASP A 414 -5.36 22.77 -23.38
C ASP A 414 -4.01 22.88 -24.11
N PHE A 415 -3.21 21.82 -24.04
CA PHE A 415 -1.87 21.77 -24.61
C PHE A 415 -1.71 20.55 -25.53
N ASP A 416 -1.85 20.78 -26.83
CA ASP A 416 -1.68 19.74 -27.85
C ASP A 416 -0.19 19.57 -28.20
N PHE A 417 0.47 18.66 -27.48
CA PHE A 417 1.88 18.37 -27.69
C PHE A 417 2.18 17.86 -29.10
N HIS A 418 1.28 17.06 -29.71
CA HIS A 418 1.49 16.51 -31.05
C HIS A 418 1.47 17.60 -32.12
N LYS A 419 0.60 18.61 -31.95
CA LYS A 419 0.57 19.77 -32.82
C LYS A 419 1.88 20.56 -32.70
N MET A 420 2.33 20.86 -31.49
CA MET A 420 3.55 21.66 -31.29
C MET A 420 4.81 20.98 -31.84
N VAL A 421 4.97 19.67 -31.63
CA VAL A 421 6.15 18.94 -32.13
C VAL A 421 6.19 18.87 -33.66
N LYS A 422 5.03 18.95 -34.34
CA LYS A 422 4.98 19.02 -35.82
C LYS A 422 5.29 20.41 -36.37
N GLU A 423 5.18 21.44 -35.55
CA GLU A 423 5.43 22.84 -35.92
C GLU A 423 6.88 23.28 -35.66
N GLN A 424 7.68 22.44 -34.98
CA GLN A 424 9.14 22.55 -34.87
C GLN A 424 9.82 21.73 -35.96
#